data_AF-A0A516GQU8-F1
#
_entry.id   AF-A0A516GQU8-F1
#
_cell.length_a   1.000
_cell.length_b   1.000
_cell.length_c   1.000
_cell.angle_alpha   90.00
_cell.angle_beta   90.00
_cell.angle_gamma   90.00
#
_symmetry.space_group_name_H-M   'P 1'
#
loop_
_entity.id
_entity.type
_entity.pdbx_description
1 polymer ?
#
loop_
_entity_poly.entity_id
_entity_poly.type
_entity_poly.pdbx_seq_one_letter_code
_entity_poly.pdbx_strand_id
1 'polypeptide(L)'
;MNLIAGIIWGIIAILKIIFTDNSNPNFLTYGWIILSVLYLGLYFVQRFGAYLVIEEDGITKTLPFPKQIARQELTQIKTFTAGYKLISDTKTISINTELINTDDLIKLQAFLNDVKLKTT
;
A
#
# COMPACT_ATOMS: atom_id res chain seq x y z
N MET A 1 5.51 10.70 5.60
CA MET A 1 5.11 12.07 5.98
C MET A 1 3.69 12.17 6.58
N ASN A 2 2.79 11.21 6.30
CA ASN A 2 1.38 11.27 6.76
C ASN A 2 1.15 11.02 8.26
N LEU A 3 2.06 10.30 8.93
CA LEU A 3 1.97 10.02 10.38
C LEU A 3 2.13 11.28 11.23
N ILE A 4 3.15 12.09 10.93
CA ILE A 4 3.44 13.33 11.66
C ILE A 4 2.27 14.32 11.50
N ALA A 5 1.70 14.42 10.30
CA ALA A 5 0.51 15.23 10.05
C ALA A 5 -0.70 14.76 10.87
N GLY A 6 -0.97 13.45 10.91
CA GLY A 6 -2.07 12.88 11.72
C GLY A 6 -1.92 13.16 13.22
N ILE A 7 -0.68 13.10 13.74
CA ILE A 7 -0.34 13.44 15.13
C ILE A 7 -0.55 14.93 15.40
N ILE A 8 -0.06 15.82 14.52
CA ILE A 8 -0.24 17.27 14.65
C ILE A 8 -1.73 17.64 14.66
N TRP A 9 -2.52 17.09 13.73
CA TRP A 9 -3.97 17.32 13.70
C TRP A 9 -4.68 16.76 14.93
N GLY A 10 -4.24 15.62 15.44
CA GLY A 10 -4.76 15.02 16.68
C GLY A 10 -4.50 15.91 17.90
N ILE A 11 -3.28 16.44 18.04
CA ILE A 11 -2.92 17.37 19.12
C ILE A 11 -3.78 18.64 19.04
N ILE A 12 -3.96 19.22 17.85
CA ILE A 12 -4.82 20.40 17.65
C ILE A 12 -6.27 20.11 18.01
N ALA A 13 -6.79 18.92 17.65
CA ALA A 13 -8.15 18.51 18.00
C ALA A 13 -8.33 18.37 19.52
N ILE A 14 -7.39 17.73 20.22
CA ILE A 14 -7.41 17.55 21.68
C ILE A 14 -7.34 18.91 22.39
N LEU A 15 -6.44 19.80 21.95
CA LEU A 15 -6.33 21.16 22.50
C LEU A 15 -7.63 21.94 22.29
N LYS A 16 -8.26 21.85 21.11
CA LYS A 16 -9.56 22.48 20.89
C LYS A 16 -10.65 21.96 21.83
N ILE A 17 -10.71 20.66 22.10
CA ILE A 17 -11.70 20.10 23.03
C ILE A 17 -11.47 20.59 24.46
N ILE A 18 -10.20 20.66 24.91
CA ILE A 18 -9.85 21.08 26.28
C ILE A 18 -10.08 22.57 26.50
N PHE A 19 -9.79 23.41 25.50
CA PHE A 19 -9.85 24.88 25.61
C PHE A 19 -11.13 25.51 25.04
N THR A 20 -12.08 24.74 24.50
CA THR A 20 -13.37 25.27 24.04
C THR A 20 -14.36 25.31 25.20
N ASP A 21 -14.87 26.49 25.51
CA ASP A 21 -15.96 26.67 26.46
C ASP A 21 -17.25 25.99 25.98
N ASN A 22 -17.92 25.26 26.87
CA ASN A 22 -19.12 24.45 26.59
C ASN A 22 -20.35 25.27 26.15
N SER A 23 -20.24 26.59 26.04
CA SER A 23 -21.33 27.51 25.71
C SER A 23 -21.67 27.56 24.21
N ASN A 24 -20.80 27.06 23.32
CA ASN A 24 -21.12 26.97 21.90
C ASN A 24 -20.39 25.78 21.24
N PRO A 25 -21.00 24.57 21.19
CA PRO A 25 -20.38 23.40 20.60
C PRO A 25 -20.17 23.64 19.10
N ASN A 26 -18.92 23.97 18.74
CA ASN A 26 -18.57 24.32 17.38
C ASN A 26 -18.40 23.04 16.56
N PHE A 27 -19.25 22.83 15.55
CA PHE A 27 -19.20 21.66 14.65
C PHE A 27 -17.81 21.45 14.02
N LEU A 28 -17.05 22.54 13.85
CA LEU A 28 -15.65 22.55 13.40
C LEU A 28 -14.69 21.75 14.30
N THR A 29 -15.00 21.55 15.58
CA THR A 29 -14.19 20.73 16.50
C THR A 29 -14.29 19.24 16.15
N TYR A 30 -15.46 18.77 15.71
CA TYR A 30 -15.64 17.39 15.22
C TYR A 30 -14.93 17.15 13.88
N GLY A 31 -14.86 18.17 13.01
CA GLY A 31 -14.13 18.11 11.75
C GLY A 31 -12.63 17.81 11.93
N TRP A 32 -12.01 18.35 12.97
CA TRP A 32 -10.58 18.10 13.24
C TRP A 32 -10.28 16.68 13.74
N ILE A 33 -11.21 16.08 14.50
CA ILE A 33 -11.11 14.68 14.92
C ILE A 33 -11.18 13.77 13.68
N ILE A 34 -12.16 14.02 12.80
CA ILE A 34 -12.31 13.26 11.55
C ILE A 34 -11.05 13.37 10.71
N LEU A 35 -10.45 14.55 10.60
CA LEU A 35 -9.22 14.74 9.84
C LEU A 35 -8.04 13.96 10.45
N SER A 36 -7.88 13.97 11.77
CA SER A 36 -6.84 13.19 12.45
C SER A 36 -7.02 11.68 12.20
N VAL A 37 -8.24 11.17 12.36
CA VAL A 37 -8.57 9.76 12.09
C VAL A 37 -8.32 9.40 10.63
N LEU A 38 -8.67 10.28 9.69
CA LEU A 38 -8.45 10.05 8.26
C LEU A 38 -6.95 9.93 7.94
N TYR A 39 -6.12 10.83 8.47
CA TYR A 39 -4.66 10.78 8.24
C TYR A 39 -4.00 9.56 8.88
N LEU A 40 -4.44 9.16 10.08
CA LEU A 40 -3.97 7.94 10.73
C LEU A 40 -4.43 6.69 9.98
N GLY A 41 -5.68 6.65 9.53
CA GLY A 41 -6.21 5.58 8.68
C GLY A 41 -5.44 5.46 7.37
N LEU A 42 -5.12 6.59 6.72
CA LEU A 42 -4.32 6.61 5.50
C LEU A 42 -2.91 6.05 5.74
N TYR A 43 -2.29 6.38 6.88
CA TYR A 43 -1.01 5.81 7.27
C TYR A 43 -1.10 4.31 7.50
N PHE A 44 -2.16 3.84 8.16
CA PHE A 44 -2.38 2.41 8.40
C PHE A 44 -2.57 1.65 7.08
N VAL A 45 -3.37 2.18 6.14
CA VAL A 45 -3.53 1.60 4.80
C VAL A 45 -2.21 1.61 4.02
N GLN A 46 -1.39 2.67 4.14
CA GLN A 46 -0.07 2.70 3.51
C GLN A 46 0.93 1.72 4.15
N ARG A 47 0.84 1.50 5.46
CA ARG A 47 1.79 0.68 6.22
C ARG A 47 1.44 -0.80 6.23
N PHE A 48 0.14 -1.11 6.28
CA PHE A 48 -0.40 -2.47 6.36
C PHE A 48 -1.04 -2.94 5.05
N GLY A 49 -1.22 -2.06 4.07
CA GLY A 49 -1.63 -2.46 2.72
C GLY A 49 -0.55 -3.34 2.11
N ALA A 50 -0.89 -4.60 1.82
CA ALA A 50 0.00 -5.53 1.16
C ALA A 50 0.43 -4.92 -0.19
N TYR A 51 1.71 -4.59 -0.33
CA TYR A 51 2.27 -4.06 -1.57
C TYR A 51 2.08 -5.05 -2.73
N LEU A 52 2.19 -6.35 -2.40
CA LEU A 52 1.97 -7.49 -3.28
C LEU A 52 1.22 -8.57 -2.50
N VAL A 53 0.20 -9.14 -3.13
CA VAL A 53 -0.45 -10.36 -2.69
C VAL A 53 -0.06 -11.44 -3.71
N ILE A 54 0.59 -12.49 -3.22
CA ILE A 54 0.93 -13.67 -4.00
C ILE A 54 -0.13 -14.73 -3.67
N GLU A 55 -0.94 -15.07 -4.66
CA GLU A 55 -1.93 -16.16 -4.59
C GLU A 55 -1.46 -17.33 -5.45
N GLU A 56 -1.99 -18.53 -5.22
CA GLU A 56 -1.62 -19.72 -6.00
C GLU A 56 -1.86 -19.54 -7.52
N ASP A 57 -2.90 -18.77 -7.88
CA ASP A 57 -3.27 -18.48 -9.27
C ASP A 57 -2.55 -17.27 -9.89
N GLY A 58 -1.87 -16.43 -9.12
CA GLY A 58 -1.22 -15.25 -9.67
C GLY A 58 -0.68 -14.22 -8.68
N ILE A 59 -0.12 -13.14 -9.23
CA ILE A 59 0.40 -12.01 -8.46
C ILE A 59 -0.52 -10.82 -8.61
N THR A 60 -1.00 -10.29 -7.48
CA THR A 60 -1.81 -9.08 -7.41
C THR A 60 -1.02 -7.95 -6.77
N LYS A 61 -0.81 -6.87 -7.53
CA LYS A 61 -0.28 -5.61 -6.99
C LYS A 61 -1.44 -4.73 -6.58
N THR A 62 -1.55 -4.46 -5.28
CA THR A 62 -2.72 -3.78 -4.69
C THR A 62 -2.69 -2.25 -4.86
N LEU A 63 -1.55 -1.64 -5.22
CA LEU A 63 -1.34 -0.19 -5.14
C LEU A 63 -0.76 0.44 -6.42
N PRO A 64 -1.24 1.64 -6.85
CA PRO A 64 -2.45 2.36 -6.42
C PRO A 64 -3.75 1.85 -7.08
N PHE A 65 -3.64 0.97 -8.09
CA PHE A 65 -4.77 0.29 -8.72
C PHE A 65 -4.50 -1.21 -8.67
N PRO A 66 -5.46 -2.03 -8.20
CA PRO A 66 -5.29 -3.47 -8.14
C PRO A 66 -5.06 -4.00 -9.56
N LYS A 67 -3.86 -4.51 -9.81
CA LYS A 67 -3.50 -5.19 -11.06
C LYS A 67 -3.09 -6.60 -10.73
N GLN A 68 -3.86 -7.56 -11.23
CA GLN A 68 -3.57 -8.98 -11.16
C GLN A 68 -3.02 -9.46 -12.51
N ILE A 69 -1.97 -10.28 -12.43
CA ILE A 69 -1.47 -11.11 -13.53
C ILE A 69 -1.54 -12.56 -13.05
N ALA A 70 -2.26 -13.40 -13.80
CA ALA A 70 -2.30 -14.83 -13.55
C ALA A 70 -0.96 -15.47 -13.91
N ARG A 71 -0.57 -16.51 -13.19
CA ARG A 71 0.71 -17.21 -13.40
C ARG A 71 0.88 -17.72 -14.83
N GLN A 72 -0.20 -18.18 -15.44
CA GLN A 72 -0.26 -18.72 -16.81
C GLN A 72 -0.16 -17.66 -17.90
N GLU A 73 -0.49 -16.41 -17.59
CA GLU A 73 -0.42 -15.29 -18.52
C GLU A 73 0.96 -14.60 -18.51
N LEU A 74 1.88 -15.09 -17.68
CA LEU A 74 3.21 -14.51 -17.53
C LEU A 74 4.11 -14.95 -18.68
N THR A 75 4.37 -14.01 -19.60
CA THR A 75 5.19 -14.23 -20.79
C THR A 75 6.66 -13.93 -20.50
N GLN A 76 6.96 -12.92 -19.67
CA GLN A 76 8.34 -12.51 -19.38
C GLN A 76 8.52 -11.94 -17.98
N ILE A 77 9.64 -12.28 -17.34
CA ILE A 77 10.11 -11.67 -16.09
C ILE A 77 11.42 -10.94 -16.40
N LYS A 78 11.47 -9.63 -16.14
CA LYS A 78 12.70 -8.83 -16.25
C LYS A 78 13.15 -8.35 -14.88
N THR A 79 14.42 -8.53 -14.57
CA THR A 79 15.05 -8.05 -13.32
C THR A 79 15.75 -6.71 -13.56
N PHE A 80 15.67 -5.79 -12.61
CA PHE A 80 16.41 -4.52 -12.61
C PHE A 80 16.92 -4.19 -11.20
N THR A 81 17.85 -3.25 -11.08
CA THR A 81 18.53 -2.91 -9.81
C THR A 81 17.57 -2.53 -8.67
N ALA A 82 16.41 -1.96 -9.02
CA ALA A 82 15.37 -1.56 -8.07
C ALA A 82 14.16 -2.52 -8.05
N GLY A 83 14.24 -3.71 -8.68
CA GLY A 83 13.22 -4.76 -8.54
C GLY A 83 12.91 -5.61 -9.77
N TYR A 84 11.63 -5.99 -9.93
CA TYR A 84 11.17 -6.96 -10.94
C TYR A 84 10.07 -6.37 -11.82
N LYS A 85 10.06 -6.71 -13.11
CA LYS A 85 9.02 -6.31 -14.05
C LYS A 85 8.42 -7.58 -14.67
N LEU A 86 7.17 -7.82 -14.31
CA LEU A 86 6.34 -8.92 -14.79
C LEU A 86 5.58 -8.44 -16.02
N ILE A 87 5.73 -9.16 -17.12
CA ILE A 87 5.11 -8.82 -18.40
C ILE A 87 4.24 -10.00 -18.84
N SER A 88 3.01 -9.68 -19.18
CA SER A 88 2.02 -10.54 -19.81
C SER A 88 1.66 -9.96 -21.17
N ASP A 89 1.02 -10.76 -22.01
CA ASP A 89 0.51 -10.37 -23.33
C ASP A 89 -0.38 -9.10 -23.26
N THR A 90 -1.09 -8.88 -22.15
CA THR A 90 -2.04 -7.77 -21.99
C THR A 90 -1.62 -6.73 -20.95
N LYS A 91 -0.72 -7.07 -20.02
CA LYS A 91 -0.45 -6.27 -18.81
C LYS A 91 1.02 -6.28 -18.45
N THR A 92 1.44 -5.21 -17.78
CA THR A 92 2.79 -5.11 -17.21
C THR A 92 2.71 -4.62 -15.77
N ILE A 93 3.32 -5.36 -14.85
CA ILE A 93 3.43 -5.03 -13.43
C ILE A 93 4.91 -4.81 -13.09
N SER A 94 5.25 -3.59 -12.67
CA SER A 94 6.56 -3.30 -12.07
C SER A 94 6.47 -3.40 -10.56
N ILE A 95 7.34 -4.22 -10.00
CA ILE A 95 7.55 -4.48 -8.58
C ILE A 95 8.83 -3.76 -8.17
N ASN A 96 8.74 -2.80 -7.26
CA ASN A 96 9.91 -2.17 -6.63
C ASN A 96 10.23 -2.93 -5.34
N THR A 97 11.42 -3.53 -5.26
CA THR A 97 11.86 -4.32 -4.11
C THR A 97 12.26 -3.47 -2.92
N GLU A 98 12.54 -2.18 -3.10
CA GLU A 98 12.80 -1.21 -2.03
C GLU A 98 11.56 -0.95 -1.16
N LEU A 99 10.37 -1.26 -1.69
CA LEU A 99 9.09 -1.11 -0.99
C LEU A 99 8.66 -2.40 -0.27
N ILE A 100 9.43 -3.49 -0.41
CA ILE A 100 9.12 -4.82 0.10
C ILE A 100 10.08 -5.13 1.25
N ASN A 101 9.56 -5.72 2.33
CA ASN A 101 10.41 -6.22 3.40
C ASN A 101 11.25 -7.42 2.92
N THR A 102 12.43 -7.62 3.47
CA THR A 102 13.35 -8.69 3.04
C THR A 102 12.71 -10.08 3.10
N ASP A 103 11.87 -10.35 4.10
CA ASP A 103 11.16 -11.64 4.22
C ASP A 103 10.17 -11.89 3.08
N ASP A 104 9.44 -10.85 2.65
CA ASP A 104 8.49 -10.94 1.54
C ASP A 104 9.21 -10.97 0.19
N LEU A 105 10.40 -10.37 0.09
CA LEU A 105 11.27 -10.47 -1.07
C LEU A 105 11.72 -11.92 -1.31
N ILE A 106 12.08 -12.63 -0.24
CA ILE A 106 12.47 -14.05 -0.32
C ILE A 106 11.29 -14.90 -0.84
N LYS A 107 10.08 -14.67 -0.34
CA LYS A 107 8.86 -15.35 -0.82
C LYS A 107 8.57 -15.04 -2.29
N LEU A 108 8.74 -13.78 -2.70
CA LEU A 108 8.57 -13.37 -4.09
C LEU A 108 9.58 -14.08 -4.99
N GLN A 109 10.85 -14.14 -4.61
CA GLN A 109 11.87 -14.84 -5.39
C GLN A 109 11.58 -16.34 -5.50
N ALA A 110 11.15 -16.97 -4.41
CA ALA A 110 10.74 -18.38 -4.44
C ALA A 110 9.58 -18.60 -5.41
N PHE A 111 8.56 -17.74 -5.39
CA PHE A 111 7.43 -17.81 -6.32
C PHE A 111 7.89 -17.62 -7.78
N LEU A 112 8.70 -16.60 -8.06
CA LEU A 112 9.18 -16.30 -9.42
C LEU A 112 10.05 -17.42 -9.99
N ASN A 113 10.84 -18.10 -9.17
CA ASN A 113 11.65 -19.25 -9.59
C ASN A 113 10.81 -20.49 -9.88
N ASP A 114 9.69 -20.66 -9.18
CA ASP A 114 8.77 -21.78 -9.42
C ASP A 114 7.94 -21.56 -10.68
N VAL A 115 7.68 -20.30 -11.10
CA VAL A 115 6.82 -19.99 -12.26
C VAL A 115 7.42 -20.51 -13.57
N LYS A 116 6.71 -21.45 -14.20
CA LYS A 116 6.94 -21.83 -15.59
C LYS A 116 6.38 -20.74 -16.50
N LEU A 117 7.27 -20.09 -17.24
CA LEU A 117 6.90 -19.08 -18.23
C LEU A 117 6.12 -19.73 -19.37
N LYS A 118 5.09 -19.04 -19.87
CA LYS A 118 4.40 -19.43 -21.09
C LYS A 118 5.37 -19.27 -22.26
N THR A 119 5.94 -20.37 -22.75
CA THR A 119 6.70 -20.40 -24.00
C THR A 119 5.74 -20.29 -25.17
N THR A 120 5.85 -19.20 -25.92
CA THR A 120 5.18 -18.98 -27.21
C THR A 120 5.62 -20.01 -28.25
#